data_AF-A0A536ZMC7-F1
#
_entry.id   AF-A0A536ZMC7-F1
#
_cell.length_a   1.000
_cell.length_b   1.000
_cell.length_c   1.000
_cell.angle_alpha   90.00
_cell.angle_beta   90.00
_cell.angle_gamma   90.00
#
_symmetry.space_group_name_H-M   'P 1'
#
loop_
_entity.id
_entity.type
_entity.pdbx_description
1 polymer ?
#
loop_
_entity_poly.entity_id
_entity_poly.type
_entity_poly.pdbx_seq_one_letter_code
_entity_poly.pdbx_strand_id
1 'polypeptide(L)'
;MPYDVPHPVSPGLWALAWRRLRADGVAMVSLAIVVLFLVQMVLSGTGLIAKDWAREVGVNYAPPTFIGPEPAAPVAESVTGAPAAPKASDKPTELPIEDPLADALAAIRNQAAKPGAAEEGKTVDPLADVMADIRSKAVEATPLEARLPTLPFGGDKWGRDVLKKVIKGSETSIFVGLAAAVVATLVGTIFGALAG
;
A
#
# COMPACT_ATOMS: atom_id res chain seq x y z
N MET A 1 -14.99 -54.33 56.44
CA MET A 1 -14.77 -53.43 55.29
C MET A 1 -15.33 -54.13 54.07
N PRO A 2 -16.31 -53.58 53.34
CA PRO A 2 -16.51 -53.95 51.95
C PRO A 2 -15.86 -52.88 51.08
N TYR A 3 -14.97 -53.35 50.20
CA TYR A 3 -14.20 -52.56 49.27
C TYR A 3 -15.14 -51.89 48.26
N ASP A 4 -15.16 -50.56 48.22
CA ASP A 4 -15.63 -49.83 47.05
C ASP A 4 -14.73 -50.21 45.89
N VAL A 5 -15.26 -51.01 44.97
CA VAL A 5 -14.58 -51.33 43.72
C VAL A 5 -14.87 -50.14 42.79
N PRO A 6 -13.88 -49.33 42.36
CA PRO A 6 -14.16 -48.22 41.48
C PRO A 6 -14.67 -48.76 40.14
N HIS A 7 -15.93 -48.46 39.79
CA HIS A 7 -16.45 -48.79 38.46
C HIS A 7 -15.78 -47.89 37.41
N PRO A 8 -15.07 -48.44 36.41
CA PRO A 8 -14.52 -47.65 35.33
C PRO A 8 -15.67 -47.13 34.46
N VAL A 9 -15.90 -45.82 34.50
CA VAL A 9 -16.91 -45.15 33.67
C VAL A 9 -16.47 -45.26 32.20
N SER A 10 -17.34 -45.76 31.33
CA SER A 10 -17.07 -45.84 29.90
C SER A 10 -16.86 -44.42 29.34
N PRO A 11 -15.77 -44.15 28.59
CA PRO A 11 -15.53 -42.84 28.03
C PRO A 11 -16.70 -42.42 27.15
N GLY A 12 -17.18 -41.18 27.31
CA GLY A 12 -18.26 -40.65 26.48
C GLY A 12 -17.91 -40.71 24.99
N LEU A 13 -18.94 -40.81 24.13
CA LEU A 13 -18.78 -40.86 22.67
C LEU A 13 -17.94 -39.68 22.13
N TRP A 14 -18.07 -38.50 22.76
CA TRP A 14 -17.26 -37.32 22.47
C TRP A 14 -15.78 -37.51 22.78
N ALA A 15 -15.43 -38.16 23.88
CA ALA A 15 -14.04 -38.44 24.25
C ALA A 15 -13.40 -39.43 23.26
N LEU A 16 -14.16 -40.43 22.79
CA LEU A 16 -13.71 -41.38 21.77
C LEU A 16 -13.52 -40.70 20.40
N ALA A 17 -14.46 -39.84 20.00
CA ALA A 17 -14.35 -39.07 18.76
C ALA A 17 -13.14 -38.13 18.78
N TRP A 18 -12.93 -37.42 19.89
CA TRP A 18 -11.79 -36.53 20.07
C TRP A 18 -10.45 -37.27 20.03
N ARG A 19 -10.37 -38.44 20.67
CA ARG A 19 -9.18 -39.29 20.62
C ARG A 19 -8.88 -39.76 19.20
N ARG A 20 -9.91 -40.14 18.43
CA ARG A 20 -9.75 -40.55 17.04
C ARG A 20 -9.30 -39.39 16.15
N LEU A 21 -9.87 -38.21 16.35
CA LEU A 21 -9.49 -37.00 15.61
C LEU A 21 -8.01 -36.65 15.84
N ARG A 22 -7.55 -36.71 17.10
CA ARG A 22 -6.13 -36.47 17.44
C ARG A 22 -5.18 -37.55 16.95
N ALA A 23 -5.66 -38.78 16.75
CA ALA A 23 -4.86 -39.87 16.21
C ALA A 23 -4.64 -39.74 14.69
N ASP A 24 -5.51 -39.00 13.99
CA ASP A 24 -5.38 -38.73 12.56
C ASP A 24 -4.59 -37.44 12.31
N GLY A 25 -3.36 -37.59 11.81
CA GLY A 25 -2.48 -36.46 11.51
C GLY A 25 -3.04 -35.51 10.44
N VAL A 26 -3.71 -36.04 9.42
CA VAL A 26 -4.27 -35.23 8.32
C VAL A 26 -5.45 -34.39 8.83
N ALA A 27 -6.29 -35.01 9.67
CA ALA A 27 -7.38 -34.31 10.33
C ALA A 27 -6.87 -33.19 11.25
N MET A 28 -5.76 -33.43 11.97
CA MET A 28 -5.15 -32.40 12.82
C MET A 28 -4.51 -31.26 12.03
N VAL A 29 -3.84 -31.53 10.90
CA VAL A 29 -3.27 -30.48 10.05
C VAL A 29 -4.36 -29.61 9.45
N SER A 30 -5.42 -30.21 8.90
CA SER A 30 -6.54 -29.43 8.35
C SER A 30 -7.26 -28.59 9.41
N LEU A 31 -7.49 -29.16 10.60
CA LEU A 31 -8.05 -28.43 11.74
C LEU A 31 -7.17 -27.24 12.13
N ALA A 32 -5.84 -27.41 12.16
CA ALA A 32 -4.91 -26.33 12.48
C ALA A 32 -4.98 -25.19 11.46
N ILE A 33 -5.08 -25.49 10.16
CA ILE A 33 -5.23 -24.49 9.10
C ILE A 33 -6.53 -23.70 9.27
N VAL A 34 -7.64 -24.39 9.54
CA VAL A 34 -8.94 -23.72 9.77
C VAL A 34 -8.88 -22.80 10.98
N VAL A 35 -8.33 -23.28 12.10
CA VAL A 35 -8.15 -22.46 13.30
C VAL A 35 -7.25 -21.27 13.02
N LEU A 36 -6.16 -21.44 12.26
CA LEU A 36 -5.27 -20.34 11.87
C LEU A 36 -6.02 -19.24 11.12
N PHE A 37 -6.85 -19.60 10.13
CA PHE A 37 -7.65 -18.63 9.37
C PHE A 37 -8.71 -17.94 10.23
N LEU A 38 -9.38 -18.67 11.12
CA LEU A 38 -10.35 -18.07 12.05
C LEU A 38 -9.68 -17.11 13.02
N VAL A 39 -8.52 -17.48 13.57
CA VAL A 39 -7.70 -16.62 14.42
C VAL A 39 -7.27 -15.38 13.64
N GLN A 40 -6.74 -15.53 12.42
CA GLN A 40 -6.37 -14.41 11.55
C GLN A 40 -7.56 -13.46 11.30
N MET A 41 -8.75 -14.00 11.03
CA MET A 41 -9.97 -13.22 10.85
C MET A 41 -10.31 -12.41 12.10
N VAL A 42 -10.24 -13.01 13.30
CA VAL A 42 -10.51 -12.31 14.56
C VAL A 42 -9.46 -11.24 14.85
N LEU A 43 -8.16 -11.53 14.65
CA LEU A 43 -7.09 -10.55 14.89
C LEU A 43 -7.16 -9.37 13.91
N SER A 44 -7.54 -9.61 12.67
CA SER A 44 -7.71 -8.57 11.66
C SER A 44 -9.01 -7.76 11.87
N GLY A 45 -10.09 -8.42 12.30
CA GLY A 45 -11.37 -7.79 12.63
C GLY A 45 -11.33 -6.93 13.90
N THR A 46 -10.55 -7.33 14.91
CA THR A 46 -10.32 -6.53 16.14
C THR A 46 -9.38 -5.33 15.93
N GLY A 47 -8.83 -5.16 14.72
CA GLY A 47 -7.94 -4.05 14.38
C GLY A 47 -6.56 -4.15 15.03
N LEU A 48 -6.18 -5.32 15.54
CA LEU A 48 -4.83 -5.59 16.07
C LEU A 48 -3.82 -5.79 14.92
N ILE A 49 -4.28 -6.26 13.76
CA ILE A 49 -3.46 -6.46 12.55
C ILE A 49 -4.02 -5.60 11.42
N ALA A 50 -3.13 -4.95 10.66
CA ALA A 50 -3.43 -4.20 9.43
C ALA A 50 -4.43 -3.02 9.57
N LYS A 51 -4.61 -2.45 10.76
CA LYS A 51 -5.43 -1.25 10.98
C LYS A 51 -5.03 -0.06 10.10
N ASP A 52 -3.72 0.14 9.93
CA ASP A 52 -3.15 1.19 9.08
C ASP A 52 -2.89 0.72 7.65
N TRP A 53 -3.65 -0.26 7.14
CA TRP A 53 -3.41 -0.78 5.79
C TRP A 53 -3.56 0.31 4.71
N ALA A 54 -4.53 1.20 4.86
CA ALA A 54 -4.76 2.28 3.91
C ALA A 54 -3.69 3.39 3.97
N ARG A 55 -2.83 3.39 5.00
CA ARG A 55 -1.79 4.39 5.18
C ARG A 55 -0.71 4.21 4.13
N GLU A 56 -0.38 5.29 3.45
CA GLU A 56 0.67 5.30 2.45
C GLU A 56 2.02 5.50 3.16
N VAL A 57 2.79 4.43 3.30
CA VAL A 57 3.99 4.41 4.15
C VAL A 57 5.28 4.38 3.32
N GLY A 58 5.20 3.98 2.05
CA GLY A 58 6.33 3.81 1.14
C GLY A 58 6.35 4.79 -0.02
N VAL A 59 7.49 4.83 -0.72
CA VAL A 59 7.58 5.41 -2.06
C VAL A 59 6.76 4.60 -3.06
N ASN A 60 6.34 5.25 -4.16
CA ASN A 60 5.59 4.58 -5.22
C ASN A 60 6.40 3.38 -5.72
N TYR A 61 5.78 2.19 -5.69
CA TYR A 61 6.46 0.93 -6.03
C TYR A 61 7.74 0.65 -5.24
N ALA A 62 7.71 0.87 -3.92
CA ALA A 62 8.84 0.49 -3.06
C ALA A 62 9.18 -1.01 -3.25
N PRO A 63 10.44 -1.37 -3.55
CA PRO A 63 10.83 -2.77 -3.72
C PRO A 63 10.71 -3.54 -2.40
N PRO A 64 10.48 -4.88 -2.47
CA PRO A 64 10.45 -5.71 -1.28
C PRO A 64 11.82 -5.74 -0.61
N THR A 65 11.83 -5.73 0.73
CA THR A 65 13.06 -5.71 1.53
C THR A 65 14.05 -6.83 1.17
N PHE A 66 13.57 -7.98 0.65
CA PHE A 66 14.41 -9.10 0.24
C PHE A 66 15.20 -8.88 -1.07
N ILE A 67 14.79 -7.95 -1.93
CA ILE A 67 15.51 -7.58 -3.17
C ILE A 67 16.54 -6.48 -2.90
N GLY A 68 16.37 -5.73 -1.80
CA GLY A 68 17.16 -4.57 -1.46
C GLY A 68 16.59 -3.28 -2.07
N PRO A 69 17.00 -2.10 -1.57
CA PRO A 69 16.64 -0.84 -2.19
C PRO A 69 17.30 -0.78 -3.57
N GLU A 70 16.50 -0.80 -4.64
CA GLU A 70 17.01 -0.30 -5.91
C GLU A 70 17.49 1.14 -5.66
N PRO A 71 18.66 1.53 -6.21
CA PRO A 71 18.99 2.94 -6.26
C PRO A 71 17.80 3.59 -6.94
N ALA A 72 17.14 4.53 -6.25
CA ALA A 72 15.97 5.21 -6.76
C ALA A 72 16.26 5.57 -8.21
N ALA A 73 15.61 4.85 -9.15
CA ALA A 73 15.72 5.18 -10.55
C ALA A 73 15.38 6.66 -10.60
N PRO A 74 16.26 7.52 -11.17
CA PRO A 74 16.16 8.95 -11.01
C PRO A 74 14.73 9.32 -11.37
N VAL A 75 13.97 9.65 -10.33
CA VAL A 75 12.60 10.11 -10.48
C VAL A 75 12.77 11.34 -11.34
N ALA A 76 12.37 11.22 -12.60
CA ALA A 76 12.15 12.37 -13.44
C ALA A 76 11.28 13.30 -12.60
N GLU A 77 11.88 14.41 -12.16
CA GLU A 77 11.23 15.49 -11.44
C GLU A 77 9.91 15.80 -12.14
N SER A 78 8.83 15.26 -11.62
CA SER A 78 7.50 15.54 -12.12
C SER A 78 6.57 15.46 -10.94
N VAL A 79 6.58 16.57 -10.20
CA VAL A 79 5.47 17.51 -10.07
C VAL A 79 5.62 18.18 -8.70
N THR A 80 6.55 19.13 -8.61
CA THR A 80 6.43 20.30 -7.72
C THR A 80 7.32 21.42 -8.26
N GLY A 81 6.68 22.53 -8.67
CA GLY A 81 7.28 23.87 -8.64
C GLY A 81 8.25 24.24 -9.77
N ALA A 82 7.75 25.07 -10.69
CA ALA A 82 8.45 25.89 -11.67
C ALA A 82 8.99 25.14 -12.92
N PRO A 83 8.74 25.64 -14.14
CA PRO A 83 9.59 25.29 -15.27
C PRO A 83 10.98 25.83 -14.95
N ALA A 84 11.88 24.96 -14.51
CA ALA A 84 13.30 25.27 -14.54
C ALA A 84 13.63 25.56 -16.00
N ALA A 85 13.93 26.83 -16.30
CA ALA A 85 14.47 27.24 -17.58
C ALA A 85 15.60 26.25 -17.94
N PRO A 86 15.64 25.75 -19.19
CA PRO A 86 16.67 24.81 -19.59
C PRO A 86 18.03 25.43 -19.26
N LYS A 87 18.78 24.78 -18.34
CA LYS A 87 20.16 25.19 -18.06
C LYS A 87 20.90 25.07 -19.38
N ALA A 88 21.31 26.22 -19.91
CA ALA A 88 22.19 26.29 -21.07
C ALA A 88 23.38 25.37 -20.80
N SER A 89 23.47 24.30 -21.58
CA SER A 89 24.58 23.37 -21.54
C SER A 89 25.79 24.08 -22.13
N ASP A 90 26.63 24.68 -21.28
CA ASP A 90 27.89 25.38 -21.63
C ASP A 90 29.01 24.43 -22.11
N LYS A 91 28.69 23.41 -22.91
CA LYS A 91 29.70 22.60 -23.59
C LYS A 91 29.38 22.54 -25.07
N PRO A 92 30.22 23.15 -25.94
CA PRO A 92 30.08 23.02 -27.38
C PRO A 92 30.20 21.54 -27.71
N THR A 93 29.07 20.92 -28.07
CA THR A 93 29.10 19.62 -28.73
C THR A 93 29.53 19.94 -30.15
N GLU A 94 30.78 19.65 -30.50
CA GLU A 94 31.31 19.80 -31.86
C GLU A 94 30.52 18.88 -32.80
N LEU A 95 29.41 19.40 -33.32
CA LEU A 95 28.74 18.88 -34.50
C LEU A 95 29.24 19.73 -35.68
N PRO A 96 29.75 19.14 -36.78
CA PRO A 96 30.23 19.86 -37.97
C PRO A 96 29.15 20.61 -38.78
N ILE A 97 28.08 21.07 -38.13
CA ILE A 97 26.97 21.81 -38.72
C ILE A 97 27.09 23.23 -38.20
N GLU A 98 27.46 24.16 -39.07
CA GLU A 98 27.39 25.59 -38.74
C GLU A 98 25.96 25.93 -38.33
N ASP A 99 25.78 26.52 -37.14
CA ASP A 99 24.47 26.92 -36.60
C ASP A 99 24.08 28.30 -37.17
N PRO A 100 23.22 28.38 -38.20
CA PRO A 100 22.76 29.66 -38.77
C PRO A 100 22.07 30.62 -37.78
N LEU A 101 21.73 30.21 -36.55
CA LEU A 101 21.09 31.06 -35.54
C LEU A 101 22.08 31.75 -34.57
N ALA A 102 23.37 31.42 -34.60
CA ALA A 102 24.36 31.93 -33.65
C ALA A 102 24.48 33.47 -33.69
N ASP A 103 24.51 34.06 -34.90
CA ASP A 103 24.60 35.51 -35.08
C ASP A 103 23.33 36.24 -34.58
N ALA A 104 22.16 35.64 -34.74
CA ALA A 104 20.90 36.20 -34.27
C ALA A 104 20.83 36.21 -32.73
N LEU A 105 21.27 35.13 -32.07
CA LEU A 105 21.36 35.06 -30.61
C LEU A 105 22.40 36.03 -30.05
N ALA A 106 23.54 36.20 -30.72
CA ALA A 106 24.54 37.19 -30.36
C ALA A 106 23.99 38.62 -30.49
N ALA A 107 23.24 38.92 -31.56
CA ALA A 107 22.59 40.21 -31.74
C ALA A 107 21.55 40.51 -30.64
N ILE A 108 20.72 39.54 -30.26
CA ILE A 108 19.73 39.67 -29.18
C ILE A 108 20.44 39.89 -27.83
N ARG A 109 21.53 39.17 -27.55
CA ARG A 109 22.31 39.34 -26.32
C ARG A 109 22.95 40.73 -26.24
N ASN A 110 23.45 41.25 -27.35
CA ASN A 110 23.96 42.61 -27.46
C ASN A 110 22.85 43.66 -27.34
N GLN A 111 21.60 43.32 -27.70
CA GLN A 111 20.43 44.16 -27.51
C GLN A 111 19.96 44.15 -26.03
N ALA A 112 20.03 43.01 -25.35
CA ALA A 112 19.74 42.87 -23.92
C ALA A 112 20.74 43.60 -23.01
N ALA A 113 21.93 43.93 -23.53
CA ALA A 113 22.94 44.73 -22.84
C ALA A 113 22.70 46.25 -22.90
N LYS A 114 21.65 46.73 -23.60
CA LYS A 114 21.23 48.14 -23.52
C LYS A 114 20.38 48.35 -22.25
N PRO A 115 20.84 49.14 -21.26
CA PRO A 115 20.06 49.43 -20.07
C PRO A 115 18.98 50.46 -20.43
N GLY A 116 17.76 49.98 -20.68
CA GLY A 116 16.61 50.86 -20.92
C GLY A 116 15.54 50.22 -21.78
N ALA A 117 14.85 49.21 -21.24
CA ALA A 117 13.45 48.87 -21.54
C ALA A 117 13.09 47.54 -20.85
N ALA A 118 13.23 47.49 -19.53
CA ALA A 118 12.41 46.61 -18.72
C ALA A 118 11.64 47.55 -17.80
N GLU A 119 10.55 48.13 -18.30
CA GLU A 119 9.52 48.57 -17.39
C GLU A 119 9.07 47.32 -16.65
N GLU A 120 9.58 47.22 -15.42
CA GLU A 120 9.11 46.34 -14.37
C GLU A 120 7.68 46.77 -14.06
N GLY A 121 6.77 46.41 -14.97
CA GLY A 121 5.36 46.43 -14.72
C GLY A 121 5.17 45.62 -13.46
N LYS A 122 4.70 46.31 -12.41
CA LYS A 122 4.23 45.73 -11.16
C LYS A 122 3.03 44.84 -11.49
N THR A 123 3.28 43.70 -12.12
CA THR A 123 2.34 42.61 -12.27
C THR A 123 2.20 42.03 -10.88
N VAL A 124 1.22 42.56 -10.16
CA VAL A 124 0.70 41.93 -8.96
C VAL A 124 0.34 40.51 -9.37
N ASP A 125 1.12 39.54 -8.93
CA ASP A 125 0.86 38.13 -9.17
C ASP A 125 -0.51 37.81 -8.53
N PRO A 126 -1.56 37.59 -9.33
CA PRO A 126 -2.91 37.37 -8.81
C PRO A 126 -3.03 36.09 -8.00
N LEU A 127 -2.00 35.23 -8.00
CA LEU A 127 -1.96 33.97 -7.30
C LEU A 127 -1.16 34.05 -5.97
N ALA A 128 -0.56 35.19 -5.63
CA ALA A 128 0.31 35.31 -4.46
C ALA A 128 -0.40 34.93 -3.15
N ASP A 129 -1.66 35.35 -2.99
CA ASP A 129 -2.48 35.05 -1.82
C ASP A 129 -2.86 33.56 -1.76
N VAL A 130 -3.17 32.94 -2.91
CA VAL A 130 -3.46 31.50 -3.02
C VAL A 130 -2.22 30.67 -2.69
N MET A 131 -1.04 31.12 -3.13
CA MET A 131 0.23 30.46 -2.81
C MET A 131 0.60 30.63 -1.32
N ALA A 132 0.28 31.77 -0.71
CA ALA A 132 0.43 31.97 0.73
C ALA A 132 -0.52 31.06 1.53
N ASP A 133 -1.77 30.91 1.08
CA ASP A 133 -2.76 30.03 1.70
C ASP A 133 -2.36 28.55 1.55
N ILE A 134 -1.88 28.12 0.37
CA ILE A 134 -1.32 26.78 0.15
C ILE A 134 -0.13 26.52 1.07
N ARG A 135 0.81 27.47 1.21
CA ARG A 135 1.96 27.31 2.12
C ARG A 135 1.50 27.19 3.57
N SER A 136 0.49 27.95 3.99
CA SER A 136 -0.05 27.86 5.35
C SER A 136 -0.75 26.52 5.61
N LYS A 137 -1.56 26.05 4.66
CA LYS A 137 -2.25 24.75 4.72
C LYS A 137 -1.29 23.56 4.55
N ALA A 138 -0.19 23.74 3.82
CA ALA A 138 0.87 22.73 3.68
C ALA A 138 1.68 22.55 4.97
N VAL A 139 1.69 23.54 5.86
CA VAL A 139 2.27 23.42 7.20
C VAL A 139 1.31 22.71 8.17
N GLU A 140 -0.01 22.83 7.95
CA GLU A 140 -1.03 22.03 8.67
C GLU A 140 -1.19 20.62 8.10
N ALA A 141 -0.71 20.36 6.89
CA ALA A 141 -0.63 19.01 6.35
C ALA A 141 0.33 18.21 7.23
N THR A 142 -0.25 17.30 8.01
CA THR A 142 0.39 16.23 8.79
C THR A 142 1.74 15.87 8.16
N PRO A 143 2.86 15.90 8.93
CA PRO A 143 4.18 15.71 8.36
C PRO A 143 4.15 14.48 7.47
N LEU A 144 4.53 14.65 6.20
CA LEU A 144 4.79 13.56 5.27
C LEU A 144 5.86 12.69 5.92
N GLU A 145 5.43 11.74 6.76
CA GLU A 145 6.30 10.76 7.38
C GLU A 145 7.16 10.19 6.27
N ALA A 146 8.48 10.30 6.46
CA ALA A 146 9.47 9.94 5.47
C ALA A 146 9.10 8.60 4.84
N ARG A 147 8.63 8.65 3.59
CA ARG A 147 8.12 7.50 2.87
C ARG A 147 9.24 6.47 2.80
N LEU A 148 9.01 5.30 3.40
CA LEU A 148 10.02 4.27 3.53
C LEU A 148 10.47 3.82 2.13
N PRO A 149 11.79 3.76 1.88
CA PRO A 149 12.33 3.35 0.58
C PRO A 149 12.09 1.86 0.30
N THR A 150 11.86 1.04 1.34
CA THR A 150 11.57 -0.39 1.19
C THR A 150 10.49 -0.82 2.17
N LEU A 151 9.68 -1.80 1.78
CA LEU A 151 8.64 -2.42 2.61
C LEU A 151 8.81 -3.95 2.59
N PRO A 152 8.38 -4.68 3.65
CA PRO A 152 8.68 -6.11 3.81
C PRO A 152 8.27 -6.98 2.61
N PHE A 153 7.14 -6.66 1.95
CA PHE A 153 6.70 -7.28 0.69
C PHE A 153 6.59 -6.26 -0.46
N GLY A 154 7.11 -5.06 -0.28
CA GLY A 154 7.01 -3.96 -1.24
C GLY A 154 5.74 -3.12 -1.11
N GLY A 155 5.75 -2.00 -1.83
CA GLY A 155 4.65 -1.03 -1.90
C GLY A 155 3.85 -1.16 -3.20
N ASP A 156 2.56 -0.85 -3.16
CA ASP A 156 1.77 -0.68 -4.39
C ASP A 156 2.09 0.64 -5.11
N LYS A 157 1.39 0.92 -6.21
CA LYS A 157 1.58 2.15 -7.03
C LYS A 157 1.42 3.47 -6.27
N TRP A 158 0.85 3.43 -5.08
CA TRP A 158 0.60 4.57 -4.21
C TRP A 158 1.41 4.50 -2.90
N GLY A 159 2.35 3.55 -2.79
CA GLY A 159 3.20 3.41 -1.61
C GLY A 159 2.54 2.72 -0.41
N ARG A 160 1.44 1.97 -0.61
CA ARG A 160 0.81 1.20 0.48
C ARG A 160 1.41 -0.19 0.59
N ASP A 161 1.54 -0.69 1.82
CA ASP A 161 2.09 -2.01 2.10
C ASP A 161 1.23 -3.14 1.49
N VAL A 162 1.84 -3.95 0.62
CA VAL A 162 1.18 -5.06 -0.06
C VAL A 162 0.84 -6.20 0.93
N LEU A 163 1.66 -6.45 1.95
CA LEU A 163 1.39 -7.53 2.92
C LEU A 163 0.13 -7.21 3.72
N LYS A 164 0.05 -5.99 4.24
CA LYS A 164 -1.14 -5.52 4.98
C LYS A 164 -2.39 -5.54 4.09
N LYS A 165 -2.23 -5.32 2.76
CA LYS A 165 -3.33 -5.35 1.76
C LYS A 165 -3.94 -6.71 1.63
N VAL A 166 -3.06 -7.69 1.47
CA VAL A 166 -3.45 -9.08 1.29
C VAL A 166 -4.11 -9.58 2.57
N ILE A 167 -3.55 -9.29 3.74
CA ILE A 167 -4.13 -9.72 5.02
C ILE A 167 -5.56 -9.18 5.21
N LYS A 168 -5.79 -7.88 4.95
CA LYS A 168 -7.12 -7.28 5.10
C LYS A 168 -8.10 -7.74 4.00
N GLY A 169 -7.60 -7.97 2.79
CA GLY A 169 -8.37 -8.59 1.70
C GLY A 169 -8.80 -10.02 2.03
N SER A 170 -7.90 -10.83 2.58
CA SER A 170 -8.17 -12.22 2.99
C SER A 170 -9.25 -12.30 4.06
N GLU A 171 -9.26 -11.40 5.04
CA GLU A 171 -10.34 -11.32 6.05
C GLU A 171 -11.72 -11.15 5.38
N THR A 172 -11.81 -10.22 4.44
CA THR A 172 -13.08 -9.92 3.74
C THR A 172 -13.57 -11.13 2.95
N SER A 173 -12.69 -11.83 2.25
CA SER A 173 -13.03 -13.04 1.48
C SER A 173 -13.51 -14.18 2.38
N ILE A 174 -12.84 -14.42 3.51
CA ILE A 174 -13.22 -15.48 4.46
C ILE A 174 -14.59 -15.19 5.08
N PHE A 175 -14.84 -13.93 5.45
CA PHE A 175 -16.11 -13.51 6.03
C PHE A 175 -17.28 -13.76 5.06
N VAL A 176 -17.13 -13.33 3.81
CA VAL A 176 -18.17 -13.54 2.77
C VAL A 176 -18.36 -15.03 2.50
N GLY A 177 -17.29 -15.82 2.46
CA GLY A 177 -17.37 -17.28 2.27
C GLY A 177 -18.14 -17.99 3.38
N LEU A 178 -17.84 -17.67 4.64
CA LEU A 178 -18.53 -18.26 5.80
C LEU A 178 -20.00 -17.84 5.85
N ALA A 179 -20.28 -16.55 5.62
CA ALA A 179 -21.65 -16.04 5.57
C ALA A 179 -22.47 -16.71 4.46
N ALA A 180 -21.88 -16.86 3.27
CA ALA A 180 -22.51 -17.57 2.17
C ALA A 180 -22.77 -19.05 2.51
N ALA A 181 -21.85 -19.74 3.18
CA ALA A 181 -22.05 -21.13 3.60
C ALA A 181 -23.21 -21.28 4.61
N VAL A 182 -23.35 -20.36 5.57
CA VAL A 182 -24.47 -20.36 6.52
C VAL A 182 -25.80 -20.15 5.79
N VAL A 183 -25.85 -19.17 4.87
CA VAL A 183 -27.07 -18.93 4.07
C VAL A 183 -27.39 -20.15 3.20
N ALA A 184 -26.39 -20.71 2.51
CA ALA A 184 -26.57 -21.87 1.65
C ALA A 184 -27.05 -23.11 2.42
N THR A 185 -26.53 -23.36 3.63
CA THR A 185 -26.95 -24.49 4.47
C THR A 185 -28.36 -24.31 5.01
N LEU A 186 -28.75 -23.10 5.42
CA LEU A 186 -30.13 -22.81 5.84
C LEU A 186 -31.12 -23.01 4.69
N VAL A 187 -30.83 -22.40 3.54
CA VAL A 187 -31.66 -22.53 2.34
C VAL A 187 -31.72 -23.99 1.89
N GLY A 188 -30.57 -24.65 1.80
CA GLY A 188 -30.47 -26.06 1.39
C GLY A 188 -31.22 -27.01 2.33
N THR A 189 -31.23 -26.73 3.64
CA THR A 189 -31.95 -27.54 4.62
C THR A 189 -33.46 -27.36 4.50
N ILE A 190 -33.95 -26.12 4.28
CA ILE A 190 -35.37 -25.86 4.05
C ILE A 190 -35.86 -26.57 2.79
N PHE A 191 -35.17 -26.40 1.66
CA PHE A 191 -35.56 -27.06 0.41
C PHE A 191 -35.37 -28.57 0.47
N GLY A 192 -34.32 -29.07 1.12
CA GLY A 192 -34.10 -30.50 1.34
C GLY A 192 -35.19 -31.15 2.18
N ALA A 193 -35.69 -30.45 3.21
CA ALA A 193 -36.79 -30.93 4.04
C ALA A 193 -38.15 -30.92 3.32
N LEU A 194 -38.36 -30.00 2.36
CA LEU A 194 -39.60 -29.91 1.57
C LEU A 194 -39.63 -30.89 0.39
N ALA A 195 -38.47 -31.32 -0.12
CA ALA A 195 -38.36 -32.24 -1.24
C ALA A 195 -38.31 -33.73 -0.83
N GLY A 196 -38.19 -34.00 0.47
CA GLY A 196 -38.13 -35.34 1.06
C GLY A 196 -39.49 -35.91 1.44
#